data_AF-A0A7W0Z2C9-F1
#
_entry.id   AF-A0A7W0Z2C9-F1
#
_cell.length_a   1.000
_cell.length_b   1.000
_cell.length_c   1.000
_cell.angle_alpha   90.00
_cell.angle_beta   90.00
_cell.angle_gamma   90.00
#
_symmetry.space_group_name_H-M   'P 1'
#
loop_
_entity.id
_entity.type
_entity.pdbx_description
1 polymer ?
#
loop_
_entity_poly.entity_id
_entity_poly.type
_entity_poly.pdbx_seq_one_letter_code
_entity_poly.pdbx_strand_id
1 'polypeptide(L)' 'ALAGLGAEAETTVDDTERVDLYEEVERTIQEIGPYAPLFQPAVPYAFRDDLSGVTFNSVWGVDLVAVSRA' A
#
# COMPACT_ATOMS: atom_id res chain seq x y z
N ALA A 1 4.32 -22.73 0.76
CA ALA A 1 5.45 -21.84 1.05
C ALA A 1 4.97 -20.41 1.25
N LEU A 2 4.58 -19.69 0.19
CA LEU A 2 4.11 -18.29 0.26
C LEU A 2 3.03 -18.01 1.33
N ALA A 3 1.99 -18.84 1.42
CA ALA A 3 0.94 -18.68 2.42
C ALA A 3 1.46 -18.83 3.88
N GLY A 4 2.49 -19.63 4.09
CA GLY A 4 3.13 -19.79 5.41
C GLY A 4 3.92 -18.54 5.80
N LEU A 5 4.74 -18.02 4.88
CA LEU A 5 5.49 -16.77 5.08
C LEU A 5 4.55 -15.58 5.34
N GLY A 6 3.44 -15.51 4.62
CA GLY A 6 2.42 -14.47 4.84
C GLY A 6 1.78 -14.56 6.24
N ALA A 7 1.45 -15.78 6.70
CA ALA A 7 0.88 -15.98 8.04
C ALA A 7 1.88 -15.63 9.16
N GLU A 8 3.17 -15.92 8.96
CA GLU A 8 4.23 -15.53 9.89
C GLU A 8 4.36 -14.01 9.96
N ALA A 9 4.52 -13.36 8.80
CA ALA A 9 4.64 -11.90 8.69
C ALA A 9 3.45 -11.15 9.30
N GLU A 10 2.23 -11.69 9.20
CA GLU A 10 1.02 -11.11 9.81
C GLU A 10 1.11 -11.05 11.35
N THR A 11 1.80 -12.02 11.97
CA THR A 11 1.93 -12.11 13.44
C THR A 11 3.23 -11.49 13.99
N THR A 12 4.21 -11.23 13.14
CA THR A 12 5.51 -10.63 13.53
C THR A 12 5.36 -9.16 13.92
N VAL A 13 5.72 -8.86 15.17
CA VAL A 13 5.63 -7.50 15.74
C VAL A 13 6.90 -6.67 15.58
N ASP A 14 8.05 -7.30 15.36
CA ASP A 14 9.29 -6.59 15.00
C ASP A 14 9.20 -6.11 13.55
N ASP A 15 9.39 -4.82 13.34
CA ASP A 15 9.22 -4.22 12.01
C ASP A 15 10.30 -4.67 11.02
N THR A 16 11.52 -4.93 11.49
CA THR A 16 12.63 -5.33 10.61
C THR A 16 12.41 -6.77 10.16
N GLU A 17 12.12 -7.67 11.10
CA GLU A 17 11.81 -9.07 10.82
C GLU A 17 10.59 -9.21 9.90
N ARG A 18 9.54 -8.41 10.13
CA ARG A 18 8.35 -8.41 9.26
C ARG A 18 8.67 -7.96 7.84
N VAL A 19 9.54 -6.96 7.67
CA VAL A 19 9.99 -6.51 6.33
C VAL A 19 10.75 -7.62 5.62
N ASP A 20 11.69 -8.28 6.29
CA ASP A 20 12.48 -9.38 5.70
C ASP A 20 11.58 -10.52 5.20
N LEU A 21 10.54 -10.88 5.96
CA LEU A 21 9.55 -11.89 5.55
C LEU A 21 8.77 -11.48 4.29
N TYR A 22 8.35 -10.22 4.19
CA TYR A 22 7.65 -9.73 3.00
C TYR A 22 8.58 -9.62 1.77
N GLU A 23 9.86 -9.28 1.96
CA GLU A 23 10.85 -9.31 0.88
C GLU A 23 11.06 -10.73 0.34
N GLU A 24 11.06 -11.75 1.20
CA GLU A 24 11.13 -13.15 0.78
C GLU A 24 9.87 -13.58 -0.01
N VAL A 25 8.69 -13.15 0.42
CA VAL A 25 7.44 -13.35 -0.33
C VAL A 25 7.53 -12.75 -1.73
N GLU A 26 7.94 -11.48 -1.83
CA GLU A 26 8.04 -10.76 -3.10
C GLU A 26 9.09 -11.39 -4.03
N ARG A 27 10.27 -11.73 -3.52
CA ARG A 27 11.30 -12.44 -4.29
C ARG A 27 10.79 -13.79 -4.80
N THR A 28 10.11 -14.56 -3.95
CA THR A 28 9.54 -15.85 -4.34
C THR A 28 8.50 -15.68 -5.45
N ILE A 29 7.62 -14.67 -5.37
CA ILE A 29 6.64 -14.35 -6.40
C ILE A 29 7.35 -14.03 -7.73
N GLN A 30 8.42 -13.24 -7.70
CA GLN A 30 9.19 -12.91 -8.91
C GLN A 30 9.86 -14.14 -9.52
N GLU A 31 10.37 -15.07 -8.70
CA GLU A 31 11.03 -16.30 -9.15
C GLU A 31 10.06 -17.30 -9.78
N ILE A 32 8.88 -17.51 -9.17
CA ILE A 32 7.90 -18.49 -9.67
C ILE A 32 6.94 -17.91 -10.73
N GLY A 33 6.92 -16.59 -10.89
CA GLY A 33 6.19 -15.87 -11.93
C GLY A 33 4.69 -16.18 -12.04
N PRO A 34 3.90 -16.16 -10.94
CA PRO A 34 2.48 -16.46 -10.99
C PRO A 34 1.67 -15.36 -11.69
N TYR A 35 2.21 -14.15 -11.78
CA TYR A 35 1.70 -13.02 -12.55
C TYR A 35 2.87 -12.12 -13.01
N ALA A 36 2.60 -11.23 -13.97
CA ALA A 36 3.56 -10.24 -14.46
C ALA A 36 3.08 -8.83 -14.11
N PRO A 37 3.68 -8.14 -13.12
CA PRO A 37 3.28 -6.78 -12.77
C PRO A 37 3.62 -5.81 -13.91
N LEU A 38 2.65 -5.03 -14.36
CA LEU A 38 2.82 -4.07 -15.47
C LEU A 38 3.07 -2.65 -14.97
N PHE A 39 2.21 -2.16 -14.08
CA PHE A 39 2.33 -0.86 -13.41
C PHE A 39 1.38 -0.81 -12.21
N GLN A 40 1.64 0.09 -11.27
CA GLN A 40 0.71 0.46 -10.20
C GLN A 40 -0.16 1.63 -10.71
N PRO A 41 -1.49 1.47 -10.84
CA PRO A 41 -2.34 2.55 -11.32
C PRO A 41 -2.28 3.78 -10.41
N ALA A 42 -2.02 4.95 -11.00
CA ALA A 42 -2.23 6.20 -10.30
C ALA A 42 -3.74 6.41 -10.12
N VAL A 43 -4.14 6.97 -8.97
CA VAL A 43 -5.53 7.40 -8.73
C VAL A 43 -5.66 8.85 -9.18
N PRO A 44 -6.41 9.16 -10.26
CA PRO A 44 -6.69 10.53 -10.63
C PRO A 44 -7.47 11.21 -9.51
N TYR A 45 -7.01 12.38 -9.07
CA TYR A 45 -7.56 13.05 -7.91
C TYR A 45 -7.72 14.54 -8.20
N ALA A 46 -8.95 15.04 -8.08
CA ALA A 46 -9.33 16.41 -8.42
C ALA A 46 -10.29 16.96 -7.37
N PHE A 47 -10.16 18.26 -7.09
CA PHE A 47 -10.99 18.99 -6.14
C PHE A 47 -11.19 20.43 -6.65
N ARG A 48 -12.15 21.15 -6.06
CA ARG A 48 -12.41 22.55 -6.44
C ARG A 48 -11.25 23.44 -6.01
N ASP A 49 -10.98 24.48 -6.78
CA ASP A 49 -9.90 25.44 -6.52
C ASP A 49 -10.11 26.24 -5.23
N ASP A 50 -11.36 26.40 -4.79
CA ASP A 50 -11.77 27.08 -3.55
C ASP A 50 -11.65 26.20 -2.29
N LEU A 51 -11.07 25.01 -2.39
CA LEU A 51 -10.86 24.10 -1.25
C LEU A 51 -9.38 24.06 -0.83
N SER A 52 -9.16 24.02 0.49
CA SER A 52 -7.86 23.79 1.12
C SER A 52 -7.90 22.56 2.02
N GLY A 53 -6.72 22.03 2.36
CA GLY A 53 -6.57 20.86 3.24
C GLY A 53 -6.94 19.51 2.60
N VAL A 54 -7.21 19.49 1.29
CA VAL A 54 -7.49 18.25 0.55
C VAL A 54 -6.21 17.42 0.43
N THR A 55 -6.24 16.21 0.99
CA THR A 55 -5.14 15.22 0.91
C THR A 55 -5.61 13.96 0.19
N PHE A 56 -4.66 13.15 -0.28
CA PHE A 56 -4.91 11.81 -0.82
C PHE A 56 -4.13 10.76 -0.01
N ASN A 57 -4.82 9.69 0.37
CA ASN A 57 -4.24 8.47 0.93
C ASN A 57 -4.76 7.23 0.21
N SER A 58 -3.89 6.28 -0.08
CA SER A 58 -4.23 5.06 -0.84
C SER A 58 -5.08 4.05 -0.09
N VAL A 59 -5.20 4.16 1.24
CA VAL A 59 -5.97 3.24 2.09
C VAL A 59 -7.35 3.82 2.42
N TRP A 60 -7.40 5.09 2.85
CA TRP A 60 -8.62 5.72 3.34
C TRP A 60 -9.14 6.90 2.50
N GLY A 61 -8.44 7.30 1.43
CA GLY A 61 -8.91 8.32 0.50
C GLY A 61 -8.74 9.75 1.03
N VAL A 62 -9.85 10.46 1.24
CA VAL A 62 -9.89 11.88 1.62
C VAL A 62 -10.08 12.04 3.11
N ASP A 63 -9.26 12.87 3.75
CA ASP A 63 -9.51 13.28 5.14
C ASP A 63 -10.48 14.46 5.16
N LEU A 64 -11.77 14.17 5.40
CA LEU A 64 -12.82 15.18 5.40
C LEU A 64 -12.74 16.15 6.58
N VAL A 65 -11.99 15.84 7.64
CA VAL A 65 -11.82 16.74 8.80
C VAL A 65 -10.88 17.90 8.44
N ALA A 66 -9.88 17.64 7.61
CA ALA A 66 -8.91 18.64 7.18
C ALA A 66 -9.45 19.58 6.08
N VAL A 67 -10.54 19.21 5.40
CA VAL A 67 -11.07 19.97 4.25
C VAL A 67 -11.84 21.19 4.71
N SER A 68 -11.50 22.34 4.12
CA SER A 68 -12.22 23.60 4.33
C SER A 68 -12.23 24.45 3.06
N ARG A 69 -13.03 25.52 3.05
CA ARG A 69 -12.92 26.56 2.02
C ARG A 69 -11.67 27.41 2.27
N ALA A 70 -10.92 27.70 1.21
CA ALA A 70 -9.76 28.58 1.23
C ALA A 70 -10.13 30.05 1.42
#